data_AF-A0A1N6I124-F1
#
_entry.id   AF-A0A1N6I124-F1
#
_cell.length_a   1.000
_cell.length_b   1.000
_cell.length_c   1.000
_cell.angle_alpha   90.00
_cell.angle_beta   90.00
_cell.angle_gamma   90.00
#
_symmetry.space_group_name_H-M   'P 1'
#
loop_
_entity.id
_entity.type
_entity.pdbx_description
1 polymer ?
#
loop_
_entity_poly.entity_id
_entity_poly.type
_entity_poly.pdbx_seq_one_letter_code
_entity_poly.pdbx_strand_id
1 'polypeptide(L)'
;MEIRQVNAKQGWQWIISGFYLFRMAPAAWILAGFTLVLIAMTLALVPLLGKFIFTLISPVFLAGLMMGCKDLEQGKKLELLHLFLGFKKNVAPLITIGGIYLIGQVLIVGLVMLIGGTVMMDMLLYGKRVDENELMVVMDNMLTASLVALTLSIPLMMAAWFSPLLVIFNNTPPIVAMKKSFFACLRNFIPFQIYGITLIILTIFAVMPYGLGLIVLIPTVFASIYVSYKDIFLSEPLIIQDTPLKETSQKANWSDEPDSITKKGTESGTDQNIAINADQNEIQCTYCGLHLPKEKAVKINDQYFCSDEHRRQYESSTRE
;
A
#
# COMPACT_ATOMS: atom_id res chain seq x y z
N MET A 1 -12.41 -14.77 7.22
CA MET A 1 -12.43 -13.46 6.55
C MET A 1 -13.30 -13.59 5.33
N GLU A 2 -14.49 -13.01 5.42
CA GLU A 2 -15.48 -13.00 4.34
C GLU A 2 -15.23 -11.80 3.43
N ILE A 3 -15.46 -11.98 2.13
CA ILE A 3 -15.30 -10.92 1.12
C ILE A 3 -16.55 -10.06 1.15
N ARG A 4 -16.40 -8.77 1.46
CA ARG A 4 -17.51 -7.82 1.40
C ARG A 4 -17.78 -7.39 -0.03
N GLN A 5 -19.06 -7.26 -0.38
CA GLN A 5 -19.48 -6.57 -1.59
C GLN A 5 -19.72 -5.09 -1.29
N VAL A 6 -19.14 -4.21 -2.09
CA VAL A 6 -19.21 -2.77 -1.87
C VAL A 6 -19.96 -2.06 -3.00
N ASN A 7 -20.39 -0.83 -2.72
CA ASN A 7 -21.13 0.00 -3.66
C ASN A 7 -20.22 0.50 -4.80
N ALA A 8 -20.82 0.75 -5.96
CA ALA A 8 -20.15 1.24 -7.16
C ALA A 8 -19.31 2.51 -6.92
N LYS A 9 -19.81 3.46 -6.11
CA LYS A 9 -19.11 4.68 -5.68
C LYS A 9 -17.72 4.43 -5.08
N GLN A 10 -17.50 3.27 -4.45
CA GLN A 10 -16.24 3.00 -3.78
C GLN A 10 -15.05 2.96 -4.72
N GLY A 11 -15.24 2.58 -5.99
CA GLY A 11 -14.16 2.62 -6.99
C GLY A 11 -13.52 4.01 -7.11
N TRP A 12 -14.34 5.06 -7.13
CA TRP A 12 -13.87 6.45 -7.12
C TRP A 12 -13.30 6.85 -5.76
N GLN A 13 -13.94 6.41 -4.67
CA GLN A 13 -13.52 6.75 -3.31
C GLN A 13 -12.15 6.19 -2.94
N TRP A 14 -11.80 4.99 -3.44
CA TRP A 14 -10.48 4.39 -3.25
C TRP A 14 -9.37 5.26 -3.84
N ILE A 15 -9.62 5.89 -4.99
CA ILE A 15 -8.65 6.78 -5.66
C ILE A 15 -8.50 8.09 -4.87
N ILE A 16 -9.61 8.73 -4.46
CA ILE A 16 -9.54 9.95 -3.62
C ILE A 16 -8.76 9.68 -2.34
N SER A 17 -9.08 8.57 -1.67
CA SER A 17 -8.46 8.27 -0.39
C SER A 17 -6.99 7.84 -0.55
N GLY A 18 -6.66 7.14 -1.65
CA GLY A 18 -5.27 6.90 -2.04
C GLY A 18 -4.49 8.19 -2.30
N PHE A 19 -5.12 9.18 -2.95
CA PHE A 19 -4.49 10.49 -3.16
C PHE A 19 -4.29 11.24 -1.84
N TYR A 20 -5.21 11.10 -0.90
CA TYR A 20 -5.06 11.65 0.44
C TYR A 20 -3.84 11.04 1.15
N LEU A 21 -3.68 9.72 1.14
CA LEU A 21 -2.48 9.04 1.67
C LEU A 21 -1.19 9.51 0.99
N PHE A 22 -1.22 9.75 -0.33
CA PHE A 22 -0.08 10.31 -1.04
C PHE A 22 0.31 11.70 -0.48
N ARG A 23 -0.67 12.60 -0.27
CA ARG A 23 -0.41 13.97 0.21
C ARG A 23 0.18 14.05 1.62
N MET A 24 0.06 13.00 2.42
CA MET A 24 0.64 12.97 3.77
C MET A 24 2.16 12.83 3.76
N ALA A 25 2.72 12.15 2.75
CA ALA A 25 4.16 11.92 2.64
C ALA A 25 4.64 11.94 1.16
N PRO A 26 4.41 13.04 0.41
CA PRO A 26 4.63 13.06 -1.04
C PRO A 26 6.09 12.82 -1.41
N ALA A 27 7.04 13.39 -0.66
CA ALA A 27 8.47 13.20 -0.90
C ALA A 27 8.89 11.73 -0.71
N ALA A 28 8.38 11.05 0.32
CA ALA A 28 8.69 9.64 0.56
C ALA A 28 8.11 8.73 -0.53
N TRP A 29 6.88 9.02 -0.99
CA TRP A 29 6.27 8.31 -2.12
C TRP A 29 7.05 8.48 -3.43
N ILE A 30 7.46 9.72 -3.73
CA ILE A 30 8.26 10.01 -4.92
C ILE A 30 9.61 9.29 -4.84
N LEU A 31 10.27 9.32 -3.68
CA LEU A 31 11.54 8.62 -3.47
C LEU A 31 11.40 7.09 -3.62
N ALA A 32 10.34 6.51 -3.05
CA ALA A 32 10.05 5.08 -3.18
C ALA A 32 9.75 4.69 -4.64
N GLY A 33 8.93 5.49 -5.33
CA GLY A 33 8.60 5.30 -6.75
C GLY A 33 9.83 5.43 -7.64
N PHE A 34 10.65 6.46 -7.42
CA PHE A 34 11.92 6.65 -8.13
C PHE A 34 12.87 5.48 -7.91
N THR A 35 12.99 4.99 -6.68
CA THR A 35 13.81 3.82 -6.35
C THR A 35 13.31 2.57 -7.08
N LEU A 36 12.00 2.35 -7.13
CA LEU A 36 11.41 1.25 -7.90
C LEU A 36 11.72 1.34 -9.40
N VAL A 37 11.64 2.54 -9.97
CA VAL A 37 11.98 2.78 -11.38
C VAL A 37 13.47 2.49 -11.61
N LEU A 38 14.37 2.94 -10.73
CA LEU A 38 15.80 2.64 -10.84
C LEU A 38 16.08 1.13 -10.77
N ILE A 39 15.42 0.40 -9.86
CA ILE A 39 15.53 -1.06 -9.77
C ILE A 39 15.06 -1.71 -11.07
N ALA A 40 13.91 -1.29 -11.60
CA ALA A 40 13.37 -1.80 -12.85
C ALA A 40 14.29 -1.51 -14.04
N MET A 41 14.84 -0.30 -14.14
CA MET A 41 15.81 0.08 -15.18
C MET A 41 17.10 -0.74 -15.08
N THR A 42 17.62 -0.94 -13.86
CA THR A 42 18.82 -1.75 -13.62
C THR A 42 18.61 -3.20 -14.04
N LEU A 43 17.46 -3.78 -13.70
CA LEU A 43 17.12 -5.13 -14.14
C LEU A 43 16.92 -5.19 -15.66
N ALA A 44 16.33 -4.17 -16.27
CA ALA A 44 16.12 -4.12 -17.71
C ALA A 44 17.43 -4.10 -18.53
N LEU A 45 18.59 -3.81 -17.92
CA LEU A 45 19.90 -3.98 -18.56
C LEU A 45 20.21 -5.42 -18.93
N VAL A 46 19.58 -6.40 -18.27
CA VAL A 46 19.67 -7.82 -18.60
C VAL A 46 18.47 -8.17 -19.50
N PRO A 47 18.67 -8.31 -20.83
CA PRO A 47 17.57 -8.57 -21.75
C PRO A 47 16.82 -9.84 -21.36
N LEU A 48 15.49 -9.78 -21.41
CA LEU A 48 14.55 -10.86 -21.07
C LEU A 48 14.56 -11.29 -19.59
N LEU A 49 15.73 -11.67 -19.04
CA LEU A 49 15.90 -12.13 -17.67
C LEU A 49 15.51 -11.06 -16.63
N GLY A 50 15.85 -9.80 -16.90
CA GLY A 50 15.51 -8.67 -16.04
C GLY A 50 14.01 -8.53 -15.79
N LYS A 51 13.20 -8.70 -16.85
CA LYS A 51 11.74 -8.64 -16.75
C LYS A 51 11.20 -9.78 -15.89
N PHE A 52 11.69 -11.00 -16.09
CA PHE A 52 11.27 -12.16 -15.31
C PHE A 52 11.64 -12.03 -13.82
N ILE A 53 12.85 -11.56 -13.52
CA ILE A 53 13.29 -11.30 -12.15
C ILE A 53 12.40 -10.23 -11.51
N PHE A 54 12.16 -9.12 -12.22
CA PHE A 54 11.31 -8.04 -11.69
C PHE A 54 9.88 -8.53 -11.42
N THR A 55 9.27 -9.27 -12.35
CA THR A 55 7.94 -9.86 -12.15
C THR A 55 7.92 -10.77 -10.92
N LEU A 56 8.94 -11.61 -10.74
CA LEU A 56 9.04 -12.54 -9.62
C LEU A 56 9.11 -11.82 -8.26
N ILE A 57 9.86 -10.71 -8.17
CA ILE A 57 10.06 -9.96 -6.92
C ILE A 57 9.05 -8.82 -6.72
N SER A 58 8.31 -8.43 -7.76
CA SER A 58 7.33 -7.33 -7.70
C SER A 58 6.30 -7.46 -6.56
N PRO A 59 5.78 -8.66 -6.20
CA PRO A 59 4.89 -8.81 -5.06
C PRO A 59 5.53 -8.42 -3.73
N VAL A 60 6.86 -8.59 -3.62
CA VAL A 60 7.62 -8.28 -2.41
C VAL A 60 7.69 -6.77 -2.22
N PHE A 61 7.97 -6.03 -3.29
CA PHE A 61 7.96 -4.56 -3.27
C PHE A 61 6.56 -4.01 -2.99
N LEU A 62 5.53 -4.59 -3.63
CA LEU A 62 4.15 -4.21 -3.36
C LEU A 62 3.83 -4.40 -1.88
N ALA A 63 4.09 -5.58 -1.31
CA ALA A 63 3.87 -5.84 0.11
C ALA A 63 4.62 -4.86 1.04
N GLY A 64 5.85 -4.50 0.68
CA GLY A 64 6.63 -3.46 1.35
C GLY A 64 5.93 -2.10 1.39
N LEU A 65 5.49 -1.61 0.22
CA LEU A 65 4.73 -0.36 0.12
C LEU A 65 3.42 -0.40 0.93
N MET A 66 2.71 -1.53 0.91
CA MET A 66 1.47 -1.67 1.67
C MET A 66 1.71 -1.58 3.18
N MET A 67 2.81 -2.15 3.69
CA MET A 67 3.21 -1.96 5.09
C MET A 67 3.47 -0.48 5.40
N GLY A 68 4.12 0.24 4.48
CA GLY A 68 4.28 1.70 4.57
C GLY A 68 2.95 2.45 4.61
N CYS A 69 1.95 2.06 3.81
CA CYS A 69 0.60 2.64 3.88
C CYS A 69 -0.06 2.41 5.25
N LYS A 70 0.11 1.21 5.81
CA LYS A 70 -0.41 0.87 7.14
C LYS A 70 0.24 1.71 8.25
N ASP A 71 1.56 1.89 8.20
CA ASP A 71 2.27 2.72 9.16
C ASP A 71 1.88 4.21 9.02
N LEU A 72 1.69 4.69 7.78
CA LEU A 72 1.22 6.05 7.52
C LEU A 72 -0.20 6.31 8.07
N GLU A 73 -1.09 5.33 7.96
CA GLU A 73 -2.44 5.39 8.56
C GLU A 73 -2.40 5.47 10.10
N GLN A 74 -1.40 4.82 10.72
CA GLN A 74 -1.16 4.86 12.17
C GLN A 74 -0.42 6.12 12.64
N GLY A 75 -0.27 7.13 11.78
CA GLY A 75 0.43 8.39 12.10
C GLY A 75 1.96 8.27 12.13
N LYS A 76 2.53 7.14 11.69
CA LYS A 76 3.98 7.00 11.53
C LYS A 76 4.42 7.54 10.16
N LYS A 77 5.73 7.69 9.97
CA LYS A 77 6.30 8.21 8.72
C LYS A 77 6.49 7.10 7.70
N LEU A 78 6.16 7.38 6.44
CA LEU A 78 6.57 6.55 5.31
C LEU A 78 8.07 6.76 5.05
N GLU A 79 8.83 5.69 5.09
CA GLU A 79 10.28 5.69 4.82
C GLU A 79 10.64 4.80 3.64
N LEU A 80 11.75 5.09 2.95
CA LEU A 80 12.25 4.29 1.83
C LEU A 80 12.48 2.81 2.23
N LEU A 81 12.87 2.55 3.49
CA LEU A 81 13.08 1.21 4.03
C LEU A 81 11.83 0.31 3.95
N HIS A 82 10.62 0.89 3.91
CA HIS A 82 9.37 0.14 3.73
C HIS A 82 9.35 -0.63 2.42
N LEU A 83 9.99 -0.11 1.36
CA LEU A 83 10.10 -0.80 0.09
C LEU A 83 10.78 -2.18 0.23
N PHE A 84 11.72 -2.30 1.17
CA PHE A 84 12.50 -3.51 1.41
C PHE A 84 11.98 -4.36 2.57
N LEU A 85 11.02 -3.86 3.37
CA LEU A 85 10.44 -4.61 4.49
C LEU A 85 9.76 -5.91 4.02
N GLY A 86 9.23 -5.95 2.80
CA GLY A 86 8.70 -7.18 2.18
C GLY A 86 9.74 -8.30 2.08
N PHE A 87 11.03 -7.97 1.95
CA PHE A 87 12.13 -8.95 1.91
C PHE A 87 12.50 -9.49 3.30
N LYS A 88 11.95 -8.93 4.38
CA LYS A 88 12.17 -9.42 5.74
C LYS A 88 11.05 -10.32 6.24
N LYS A 89 9.85 -10.21 5.66
CA LYS A 89 8.64 -10.89 6.15
C LYS A 89 7.90 -11.58 5.02
N ASN A 90 7.65 -12.89 5.19
CA ASN A 90 6.87 -13.72 4.26
C ASN A 90 7.38 -13.72 2.80
N VAL A 91 8.70 -13.63 2.61
CA VAL A 91 9.35 -13.58 1.29
C VAL A 91 9.00 -14.78 0.42
N ALA A 92 9.16 -16.00 0.95
CA ALA A 92 8.91 -17.22 0.20
C ALA A 92 7.46 -17.30 -0.33
N PRO A 93 6.41 -17.05 0.49
CA PRO A 93 5.04 -16.89 0.00
C PRO A 93 4.86 -15.81 -1.08
N LEU A 94 5.49 -14.64 -0.93
CA LEU A 94 5.37 -13.53 -1.88
C LEU A 94 6.04 -13.85 -3.22
N ILE A 95 7.23 -14.43 -3.20
CA ILE A 95 7.93 -14.94 -4.39
C ILE A 95 7.14 -16.07 -5.05
N THR A 96 6.47 -16.92 -4.26
CA THR A 96 5.61 -17.98 -4.80
C THR A 96 4.44 -17.39 -5.60
N ILE A 97 3.80 -16.32 -5.12
CA ILE A 97 2.77 -15.60 -5.89
C ILE A 97 3.36 -15.05 -7.19
N GLY A 98 4.52 -14.40 -7.11
CA GLY A 98 5.23 -13.87 -8.28
C GLY A 98 5.57 -14.96 -9.29
N GLY A 99 5.99 -16.13 -8.81
CA GLY A 99 6.32 -17.29 -9.64
C GLY A 99 5.10 -17.90 -10.32
N ILE A 100 3.99 -18.08 -9.59
CA ILE A 100 2.72 -18.56 -10.17
C ILE A 100 2.22 -17.57 -11.23
N TYR A 101 2.27 -16.26 -10.94
CA TYR A 101 1.89 -15.23 -11.89
C TYR A 101 2.78 -15.24 -13.13
N LEU A 102 4.10 -15.36 -12.95
CA LEU A 102 5.07 -15.44 -14.03
C LEU A 102 4.83 -16.67 -14.93
N ILE A 103 4.68 -17.85 -14.33
CA ILE A 103 4.38 -19.09 -15.07
C ILE A 103 3.07 -18.93 -15.85
N GLY A 104 2.04 -18.36 -15.21
CA GLY A 104 0.76 -18.06 -15.88
C GLY A 104 0.94 -17.16 -17.09
N GLN A 105 1.71 -16.07 -16.96
CA GLN A 105 1.99 -15.17 -18.08
C GLN A 105 2.78 -15.83 -19.21
N VAL A 106 3.79 -16.65 -18.89
CA VAL A 106 4.56 -17.40 -19.89
C VAL A 106 3.67 -18.39 -20.65
N LEU A 107 2.77 -19.09 -19.95
CA LEU A 107 1.81 -20.01 -20.57
C LEU A 107 0.83 -19.28 -21.49
N ILE A 108 0.33 -18.11 -21.06
CA ILE A 108 -0.57 -17.28 -21.88
C ILE A 108 0.15 -16.81 -23.15
N VAL A 109 1.36 -16.26 -23.01
CA VAL A 109 2.17 -15.83 -24.16
C VAL A 109 2.46 -17.01 -25.09
N GLY A 110 2.82 -18.18 -24.54
CA GLY A 110 3.05 -19.39 -25.34
C GLY A 110 1.80 -19.82 -26.13
N LEU A 111 0.62 -19.76 -25.52
CA LEU A 111 -0.64 -20.07 -26.20
C LEU A 111 -0.98 -19.05 -27.30
N VAL A 112 -0.78 -17.76 -27.02
CA VAL A 112 -0.96 -16.67 -27.99
C VAL A 112 -0.06 -16.86 -29.20
N MET A 113 1.20 -17.25 -28.98
CA MET A 113 2.15 -17.53 -30.05
C MET A 113 1.75 -18.77 -30.87
N LEU A 114 1.17 -19.79 -30.23
CA LEU A 114 0.68 -21.00 -30.89
C LEU A 114 -0.52 -20.69 -31.79
N ILE A 115 -1.46 -19.85 -31.32
CA ILE A 115 -2.63 -19.39 -32.09
C ILE A 115 -2.23 -18.41 -33.20
N GLY A 116 -1.29 -17.50 -32.92
CA GLY A 116 -0.81 -16.50 -33.87
C GLY A 116 -0.05 -17.07 -35.07
N GLY A 117 0.50 -18.28 -34.92
CA GLY A 117 1.26 -18.96 -35.96
C GLY A 117 2.66 -18.40 -36.19
N THR A 118 3.40 -19.06 -37.09
CA THR A 118 4.81 -18.73 -37.37
C THR A 118 4.99 -17.35 -38.00
N VAL A 119 4.02 -16.87 -38.80
CA VAL A 119 4.09 -15.55 -39.45
C VAL A 119 4.02 -14.41 -38.42
N MET A 120 3.14 -14.50 -37.42
CA MET A 120 3.07 -13.53 -36.33
C MET A 120 4.35 -13.54 -35.49
N MET A 121 4.92 -14.73 -35.25
CA MET A 121 6.19 -14.88 -34.54
C MET A 121 7.37 -14.27 -35.31
N ASP A 122 7.44 -14.50 -36.63
CA ASP A 122 8.47 -13.91 -37.47
C ASP A 122 8.36 -12.39 -37.54
N MET A 123 7.13 -11.86 -37.53
CA MET A 123 6.88 -10.43 -37.46
C MET A 123 7.35 -9.84 -36.13
N LEU A 124 7.03 -10.47 -35.00
CA LEU A 124 7.35 -9.98 -33.65
C LEU A 124 8.84 -10.13 -33.28
N LEU A 125 9.47 -11.24 -33.68
CA LEU A 125 10.85 -11.57 -33.30
C LEU A 125 11.86 -11.08 -34.32
N TYR A 126 11.56 -11.19 -35.62
CA TYR A 126 12.48 -10.87 -36.70
C TYR A 126 12.08 -9.62 -37.50
N GLY A 127 10.96 -8.97 -37.16
CA GLY A 127 10.50 -7.77 -37.87
C GLY A 127 10.12 -8.05 -39.32
N LYS A 128 9.75 -9.30 -39.65
CA LYS A 128 9.39 -9.71 -41.02
C LYS A 128 8.21 -8.88 -41.54
N ARG A 129 8.36 -8.33 -42.74
CA ARG A 129 7.26 -7.67 -43.45
C ARG A 129 6.34 -8.74 -44.03
N VAL A 130 5.05 -8.56 -43.78
CA VAL A 130 3.98 -9.47 -44.18
C VAL A 130 3.41 -9.00 -45.52
N ASP A 131 3.19 -9.93 -46.45
CA ASP A 131 2.57 -9.62 -47.75
C ASP A 131 1.04 -9.42 -47.62
N GLU A 132 0.38 -8.79 -48.58
CA GLU A 132 -1.06 -8.44 -48.49
C GLU A 132 -1.96 -9.67 -48.25
N ASN A 133 -1.62 -10.82 -48.83
CA ASN A 133 -2.35 -12.07 -48.64
C ASN A 133 -2.10 -12.71 -47.26
N GLU A 134 -0.88 -12.56 -46.72
CA GLU A 134 -0.55 -13.04 -45.37
C GLU A 134 -1.13 -12.11 -44.30
N LEU A 135 -1.36 -10.83 -44.63
CA LEU A 135 -1.85 -9.83 -43.70
C LEU A 135 -3.25 -10.16 -43.18
N MET A 136 -4.18 -10.58 -44.04
CA MET A 136 -5.53 -10.95 -43.59
C MET A 136 -5.51 -12.14 -42.61
N VAL A 137 -4.70 -13.15 -42.89
CA VAL A 137 -4.56 -14.34 -42.03
C VAL A 137 -3.91 -13.96 -40.70
N VAL A 138 -2.89 -13.12 -40.73
CA VAL A 138 -2.24 -12.60 -39.51
C VAL A 138 -3.22 -11.78 -38.68
N MET A 139 -4.03 -10.91 -39.29
CA MET A 139 -5.00 -10.09 -38.57
C MET A 139 -6.08 -10.92 -37.85
N ASP A 140 -6.62 -11.95 -38.50
CA ASP A 140 -7.63 -12.83 -37.89
C ASP A 140 -7.04 -13.64 -36.72
N ASN A 141 -5.85 -14.23 -36.93
CA ASN A 141 -5.14 -14.95 -35.88
C ASN A 141 -4.74 -14.03 -34.73
N MET A 142 -4.33 -12.78 -35.01
CA MET A 142 -4.00 -11.79 -33.99
C MET A 142 -5.21 -11.38 -33.16
N LEU A 143 -6.38 -11.17 -33.78
CA LEU A 143 -7.60 -10.87 -33.04
C LEU A 143 -7.95 -12.03 -32.11
N THR A 144 -8.00 -13.25 -32.63
CA THR A 144 -8.29 -14.46 -31.85
C THR A 144 -7.28 -14.64 -30.70
N ALA A 145 -5.98 -14.51 -31.00
CA ALA A 145 -4.92 -14.64 -30.00
C ALA A 145 -5.03 -13.54 -28.93
N SER A 146 -5.36 -12.30 -29.30
CA SER A 146 -5.54 -11.20 -28.35
C SER A 146 -6.75 -11.41 -27.44
N LEU A 147 -7.86 -11.95 -27.94
CA LEU A 147 -9.03 -12.30 -27.15
C LEU A 147 -8.70 -13.40 -26.14
N VAL A 148 -8.02 -14.46 -26.57
CA VAL A 148 -7.54 -15.53 -25.66
C VAL A 148 -6.59 -14.96 -24.60
N ALA A 149 -5.65 -14.09 -25.00
CA ALA A 149 -4.75 -13.43 -24.06
C ALA A 149 -5.53 -12.66 -23.00
N LEU A 150 -6.52 -11.86 -23.41
CA LEU A 150 -7.33 -11.04 -22.51
C LEU A 150 -8.19 -11.90 -21.57
N THR A 151 -8.85 -12.93 -22.11
CA THR A 151 -9.69 -13.86 -21.33
C THR A 151 -8.91 -14.59 -20.25
N LEU A 152 -7.63 -14.93 -20.48
CA LEU A 152 -6.79 -15.61 -19.49
C LEU A 152 -6.04 -14.64 -18.57
N SER A 153 -5.62 -13.48 -19.09
CA SER A 153 -4.86 -12.49 -18.32
C SER A 153 -5.71 -11.80 -17.27
N ILE A 154 -6.99 -11.53 -17.55
CA ILE A 154 -7.89 -10.88 -16.59
C ILE A 154 -8.03 -11.71 -15.30
N PRO A 155 -8.44 -13.00 -15.33
CA PRO A 155 -8.48 -13.86 -14.14
C PRO A 155 -7.15 -13.98 -13.42
N LEU A 156 -6.03 -14.10 -14.15
CA LEU A 156 -4.70 -14.19 -13.56
C LEU A 156 -4.33 -12.91 -12.81
N MET A 157 -4.63 -11.75 -13.40
CA MET A 157 -4.43 -10.45 -12.77
C MET A 157 -5.33 -10.29 -11.54
N MET A 158 -6.61 -10.65 -11.62
CA MET A 158 -7.53 -10.65 -10.47
C MET A 158 -7.03 -11.53 -9.32
N ALA A 159 -6.45 -12.69 -9.65
CA ALA A 159 -5.87 -13.59 -8.66
C ALA A 159 -4.61 -12.99 -8.01
N ALA A 160 -3.78 -12.26 -8.75
CA ALA A 160 -2.56 -11.66 -8.20
C ALA A 160 -2.81 -10.33 -7.45
N TRP A 161 -3.86 -9.59 -7.79
CA TRP A 161 -4.08 -8.19 -7.38
C TRP A 161 -3.97 -7.92 -5.87
N PHE A 162 -4.70 -8.69 -5.04
CA PHE A 162 -4.69 -8.56 -3.57
C PHE A 162 -3.86 -9.61 -2.85
N SER A 163 -3.32 -10.58 -3.58
CA SER A 163 -2.62 -11.71 -2.97
C SER A 163 -1.44 -11.31 -2.07
N PRO A 164 -0.58 -10.35 -2.45
CA PRO A 164 0.53 -9.92 -1.61
C PRO A 164 0.07 -9.30 -0.29
N LEU A 165 -1.05 -8.58 -0.31
CA LEU A 165 -1.64 -7.94 0.86
C LEU A 165 -2.19 -8.99 1.85
N LEU A 166 -2.91 -9.99 1.33
CA LEU A 166 -3.43 -11.11 2.12
C LEU A 166 -2.31 -11.95 2.76
N VAL A 167 -1.18 -12.11 2.06
CA VAL A 167 0.00 -12.79 2.60
C VAL A 167 0.66 -11.97 3.71
N ILE A 168 0.89 -10.67 3.49
CA ILE A 168 1.68 -9.86 4.43
C ILE A 168 0.91 -9.47 5.69
N PHE A 169 -0.40 -9.22 5.55
CA PHE A 169 -1.26 -8.78 6.64
C PHE A 169 -2.02 -9.91 7.33
N ASN A 170 -2.37 -10.98 6.62
CA ASN A 170 -3.13 -12.10 7.20
C ASN A 170 -2.39 -13.43 7.24
N ASN A 171 -1.11 -13.48 6.83
CA ASN A 171 -0.32 -14.72 6.75
C ASN A 171 -1.06 -15.84 5.97
N THR A 172 -1.88 -15.48 4.97
CA THR A 172 -2.65 -16.46 4.20
C THR A 172 -1.71 -17.20 3.24
N PRO A 173 -1.82 -18.54 3.07
CA PRO A 173 -1.01 -19.28 2.10
C PRO A 173 -1.20 -18.76 0.66
N PRO A 174 -0.16 -18.75 -0.20
CA PRO A 174 -0.18 -18.15 -1.54
C PRO A 174 -1.39 -18.51 -2.41
N ILE A 175 -1.66 -19.81 -2.56
CA ILE A 175 -2.75 -20.31 -3.42
C ILE A 175 -4.11 -19.89 -2.86
N VAL A 176 -4.27 -19.91 -1.53
CA VAL A 176 -5.51 -19.49 -0.87
C VAL A 176 -5.71 -17.99 -1.01
N ALA A 177 -4.64 -17.20 -0.91
CA ALA A 177 -4.66 -15.76 -1.13
C ALA A 177 -5.08 -15.44 -2.58
N MET A 178 -4.54 -16.14 -3.57
CA MET A 178 -4.91 -15.97 -4.99
C MET A 178 -6.37 -16.29 -5.27
N LYS A 179 -6.88 -17.39 -4.70
CA LYS A 179 -8.32 -17.72 -4.81
C LYS A 179 -9.19 -16.62 -4.17
N LYS A 180 -8.84 -16.15 -2.97
CA LYS A 180 -9.58 -15.07 -2.29
C LYS A 180 -9.54 -13.77 -3.09
N SER A 181 -8.38 -13.38 -3.63
CA SER A 181 -8.24 -12.20 -4.48
C SER A 181 -9.14 -12.29 -5.72
N PHE A 182 -9.13 -13.45 -6.40
CA PHE A 182 -9.98 -13.68 -7.57
C PHE A 182 -11.47 -13.49 -7.25
N PHE A 183 -11.98 -14.16 -6.22
CA PHE A 183 -13.39 -14.02 -5.83
C PHE A 183 -13.71 -12.63 -5.30
N ALA A 184 -12.75 -11.93 -4.69
CA ALA A 184 -12.93 -10.57 -4.22
C ALA A 184 -13.11 -9.58 -5.36
N CYS A 185 -12.28 -9.68 -6.40
CA CYS A 185 -12.43 -8.90 -7.62
C CYS A 185 -13.72 -9.25 -8.36
N LEU A 186 -14.08 -10.54 -8.43
CA LEU A 186 -15.28 -10.99 -9.13
C LEU A 186 -16.57 -10.49 -8.47
N ARG A 187 -16.65 -10.58 -7.13
CA ARG A 187 -17.81 -10.09 -6.35
C ARG A 187 -17.94 -8.56 -6.42
N ASN A 188 -16.84 -7.85 -6.64
CA ASN A 188 -16.78 -6.39 -6.68
C ASN A 188 -16.52 -5.84 -8.10
N PHE A 189 -16.96 -6.56 -9.12
CA PHE A 189 -16.68 -6.19 -10.52
C PHE A 189 -17.12 -4.75 -10.85
N ILE A 190 -18.33 -4.33 -10.43
CA ILE A 190 -18.85 -2.98 -10.71
C ILE A 190 -17.96 -1.86 -10.12
N PRO A 191 -17.61 -1.86 -8.81
CA PRO A 191 -16.62 -0.94 -8.26
C PRO A 191 -15.29 -0.94 -9.03
N PHE A 192 -14.78 -2.10 -9.43
CA PHE A 192 -13.55 -2.21 -10.21
C PHE A 192 -13.65 -1.59 -11.60
N GLN A 193 -14.81 -1.67 -12.26
CA GLN A 193 -15.01 -1.01 -13.55
C GLN A 193 -14.95 0.52 -13.41
N ILE A 194 -15.58 1.08 -12.37
CA ILE A 194 -15.51 2.52 -12.10
C ILE A 194 -14.08 2.93 -11.77
N TYR A 195 -13.39 2.15 -10.94
CA TYR A 195 -11.97 2.35 -10.63
C TYR A 195 -11.12 2.37 -11.92
N GLY A 196 -11.28 1.37 -12.79
CA GLY A 196 -10.55 1.26 -14.05
C GLY A 196 -10.83 2.42 -15.02
N ILE A 197 -12.09 2.74 -15.28
CA ILE A 197 -12.49 3.86 -16.15
C ILE A 197 -11.93 5.19 -15.61
N THR A 198 -12.04 5.41 -14.30
CA THR A 198 -11.49 6.59 -13.66
C THR A 198 -9.97 6.67 -13.86
N LEU A 199 -9.26 5.57 -13.62
CA LEU A 199 -7.80 5.55 -13.79
C LEU A 199 -7.40 5.80 -15.24
N ILE A 200 -8.14 5.30 -16.24
CA ILE A 200 -7.89 5.60 -17.64
C ILE A 200 -7.99 7.10 -17.90
N ILE A 201 -9.08 7.73 -17.45
CA ILE A 201 -9.29 9.18 -17.59
C ILE A 201 -8.16 9.96 -16.91
N LEU A 202 -7.83 9.62 -15.66
CA LEU A 202 -6.74 10.27 -14.92
C LEU A 202 -5.37 10.05 -15.57
N THR A 203 -5.14 8.89 -16.17
CA THR A 203 -3.89 8.59 -16.88
C THR A 203 -3.75 9.46 -18.12
N ILE A 204 -4.83 9.65 -18.89
CA ILE A 204 -4.82 10.56 -20.06
C ILE A 204 -4.40 11.98 -19.63
N PHE A 205 -5.01 12.50 -18.55
CA PHE A 205 -4.63 13.82 -18.01
C PHE A 205 -3.21 13.85 -17.44
N ALA A 206 -2.76 12.77 -16.79
CA ALA A 206 -1.44 12.67 -16.19
C ALA A 206 -0.30 12.59 -17.24
N VAL A 207 -0.58 12.02 -18.41
CA VAL A 207 0.37 11.89 -19.51
C VAL A 207 0.48 13.17 -20.35
N MET A 208 -0.60 13.95 -20.47
CA MET A 208 -0.64 15.22 -21.22
C MET A 208 0.53 16.18 -20.91
N PRO A 209 0.93 16.42 -19.63
CA PRO A 209 2.12 17.21 -19.30
C PRO A 209 3.41 16.38 -19.39
N TYR A 210 3.66 15.72 -20.53
CA TYR A 210 4.83 14.86 -20.77
C TYR A 210 5.06 13.78 -19.69
N GLY A 211 3.98 13.24 -19.12
CA GLY A 211 4.06 12.21 -18.08
C GLY A 211 4.36 12.71 -16.67
N LEU A 212 4.50 14.03 -16.43
CA LEU A 212 4.76 14.56 -15.09
C LEU A 212 3.65 14.20 -14.08
N GLY A 213 2.40 14.10 -14.54
CA GLY A 213 1.29 13.69 -13.69
C GLY A 213 1.41 12.25 -13.17
N LEU A 214 2.19 11.39 -13.84
CA LEU A 214 2.42 10.01 -13.40
C LEU A 214 3.18 9.94 -12.07
N ILE A 215 4.00 10.95 -11.76
CA ILE A 215 4.72 11.06 -10.49
C ILE A 215 3.73 11.10 -9.30
N VAL A 216 2.55 11.66 -9.50
CA VAL A 216 1.47 11.72 -8.50
C VAL A 216 0.53 10.53 -8.62
N LEU A 217 0.18 10.15 -9.85
CA LEU A 217 -0.80 9.10 -10.11
C LEU A 217 -0.29 7.72 -9.67
N ILE A 218 0.98 7.37 -9.92
CA ILE A 218 1.53 6.05 -9.57
C ILE A 218 1.47 5.80 -8.05
N PRO A 219 1.99 6.69 -7.18
CA PRO A 219 1.80 6.55 -5.73
C PRO A 219 0.33 6.49 -5.30
N THR A 220 -0.52 7.31 -5.93
CA THR A 220 -1.96 7.32 -5.66
C THR A 220 -2.59 5.96 -5.96
N VAL A 221 -2.20 5.32 -7.07
CA VAL A 221 -2.66 3.98 -7.43
C VAL A 221 -2.21 2.96 -6.38
N PHE A 222 -0.94 2.94 -5.99
CA PHE A 222 -0.46 2.05 -4.93
C PHE A 222 -1.22 2.25 -3.61
N ALA A 223 -1.38 3.49 -3.17
CA ALA A 223 -2.15 3.79 -1.97
C ALA A 223 -3.62 3.36 -2.11
N SER A 224 -4.25 3.57 -3.28
CA SER A 224 -5.63 3.15 -3.53
C SER A 224 -5.83 1.63 -3.46
N ILE A 225 -4.81 0.84 -3.82
CA ILE A 225 -4.84 -0.62 -3.66
C ILE A 225 -4.95 -0.98 -2.18
N TYR A 226 -4.17 -0.34 -1.31
CA TYR A 226 -4.27 -0.51 0.13
C TYR A 226 -5.67 -0.17 0.66
N VAL A 227 -6.25 0.96 0.22
CA VAL A 227 -7.61 1.37 0.61
C VAL A 227 -8.65 0.34 0.18
N SER A 228 -8.61 -0.07 -1.09
CA SER A 228 -9.56 -1.05 -1.64
C SER A 228 -9.49 -2.39 -0.91
N TYR A 229 -8.28 -2.79 -0.49
CA TYR A 229 -8.10 -3.98 0.34
C TYR A 229 -8.77 -3.83 1.71
N LYS A 230 -8.59 -2.71 2.41
CA LYS A 230 -9.25 -2.47 3.71
C LYS A 230 -10.78 -2.52 3.58
N ASP A 231 -11.32 -1.87 2.56
CA ASP A 231 -12.76 -1.78 2.35
C ASP A 231 -13.39 -3.15 2.05
N ILE A 232 -12.74 -3.96 1.19
CA ILE A 232 -13.25 -5.28 0.77
C ILE A 232 -13.03 -6.37 1.82
N PHE A 233 -11.89 -6.36 2.54
CA PHE A 233 -11.49 -7.47 3.40
C PHE A 233 -11.58 -7.19 4.90
N LEU A 234 -11.47 -5.92 5.33
CA LEU A 234 -11.48 -5.54 6.75
C LEU A 234 -12.78 -4.81 7.14
N SER A 235 -13.56 -4.31 6.18
CA SER A 235 -14.73 -3.45 6.42
C SER A 235 -14.42 -2.19 7.22
N GLU A 236 -13.16 -1.78 7.24
CA GLU A 236 -12.70 -0.60 7.96
C GLU A 236 -12.66 0.60 7.00
N PRO A 237 -13.32 1.72 7.32
CA PRO A 237 -13.01 2.97 6.65
C PRO A 237 -11.55 3.35 6.91
N LEU A 238 -10.95 4.15 6.02
CA LEU A 238 -9.67 4.78 6.32
C LEU A 238 -9.87 5.73 7.50
N ILE A 239 -9.21 5.43 8.63
CA ILE A 239 -9.20 6.27 9.82
C ILE A 239 -7.74 6.62 10.07
N ILE A 240 -7.39 7.88 9.88
CA ILE A 240 -6.05 8.38 10.16
C ILE A 240 -5.97 8.79 11.62
N GLN A 241 -4.96 8.28 12.31
CA GLN A 241 -4.65 8.72 13.66
C GLN A 241 -3.84 10.03 13.56
N ASP A 242 -4.51 11.17 13.75
CA ASP A 242 -3.86 12.47 13.88
C ASP A 242 -3.08 12.53 15.20
N THR A 243 -1.90 11.92 15.24
CA THR A 243 -0.93 12.25 16.28
C THR A 243 -0.25 13.53 15.82
N PRO A 244 -0.37 14.68 16.53
CA PRO A 244 0.39 15.86 16.16
C PRO A 244 1.87 15.48 16.21
N LEU A 245 2.52 15.52 15.05
CA LEU A 245 3.97 15.49 14.96
C LEU A 245 4.46 16.60 15.87
N LYS A 246 4.98 16.25 17.05
CA LYS A 246 5.82 17.18 17.82
C LYS A 246 6.94 17.56 16.87
N GLU A 247 6.82 18.74 16.27
CA GLU A 247 7.92 19.42 15.64
C GLU A 247 9.05 19.41 16.67
N THR A 248 10.03 18.53 16.45
CA THR A 248 11.32 18.70 17.08
C THR A 248 12.02 19.80 16.27
N SER A 249 11.44 21.01 16.35
CA SER A 249 12.11 22.25 16.04
C SER A 249 13.13 22.43 17.14
N GLN A 250 14.23 21.70 16.99
CA GLN A 250 15.48 21.91 17.69
C GLN A 250 15.89 23.34 17.32
N LYS A 251 15.40 24.31 18.09
CA LYS A 251 15.95 25.66 18.11
C LYS A 251 17.41 25.47 18.49
N ALA A 252 18.28 25.47 17.49
CA ALA A 252 19.70 25.64 17.69
C ALA A 252 19.86 27.01 18.36
N ASN A 253 20.05 26.98 19.68
CA ASN A 253 20.32 28.16 20.47
C ASN A 253 21.77 28.56 20.19
N TRP A 254 21.97 29.27 19.09
CA TRP A 254 23.22 29.97 18.81
C TRP A 254 23.16 31.30 19.55
N SER A 255 23.74 31.31 20.74
CA SER A 255 24.12 32.54 21.44
C SER A 255 25.48 32.30 22.09
N ASP A 256 26.49 32.79 21.40
CA ASP A 256 27.75 33.39 21.85
C ASP A 256 28.59 32.69 22.95
N GLU A 257 29.77 32.24 22.54
CA GLU A 257 30.98 31.94 23.34
C GLU A 257 31.50 33.17 24.12
N PRO A 258 32.55 33.05 24.96
CA PRO A 258 33.06 31.88 25.70
C PRO A 258 33.36 32.23 27.19
N ASP A 259 33.42 31.25 28.10
CA ASP A 259 34.23 31.46 29.32
C ASP A 259 34.79 30.18 29.97
N SER A 260 36.13 30.19 30.03
CA SER A 260 37.05 29.66 31.05
C SER A 260 36.76 28.35 31.81
N ILE A 261 37.58 27.35 31.46
CA ILE A 261 38.38 26.46 32.31
C ILE A 261 38.20 26.62 33.84
N THR A 262 37.72 25.58 34.55
CA THR A 262 38.44 25.00 35.70
C THR A 262 37.91 23.63 36.13
N LYS A 263 38.82 22.85 36.70
CA LYS A 263 38.76 21.41 37.01
C LYS A 263 38.28 21.12 38.45
N LYS A 264 37.92 19.83 38.65
CA LYS A 264 38.22 18.93 39.80
C LYS A 264 37.21 18.77 40.95
N GLY A 265 37.10 17.51 41.40
CA GLY A 265 36.51 17.00 42.65
C GLY A 265 35.37 16.02 42.36
N THR A 266 35.56 14.71 42.15
CA THR A 266 36.00 13.59 43.02
C THR A 266 35.04 13.26 44.17
N GLU A 267 34.77 11.95 44.29
CA GLU A 267 34.14 11.20 45.41
C GLU A 267 32.61 11.28 45.46
N SER A 268 31.83 10.28 45.84
CA SER A 268 31.90 8.83 46.08
C SER A 268 30.54 8.55 46.76
N GLY A 269 29.84 7.46 46.48
CA GLY A 269 28.56 7.24 47.18
C GLY A 269 27.70 6.17 46.57
N THR A 270 27.83 4.99 47.16
CA THR A 270 27.06 3.77 46.97
C THR A 270 25.56 3.98 47.19
N ASP A 271 24.77 3.11 46.54
CA ASP A 271 23.57 2.44 47.03
C ASP A 271 22.23 2.64 46.29
N GLN A 272 21.72 1.47 45.88
CA GLN A 272 20.33 1.00 45.93
C GLN A 272 19.31 1.46 44.87
N ASN A 273 18.80 0.43 44.18
CA ASN A 273 17.40 0.15 43.83
C ASN A 273 16.42 1.34 43.71
N ILE A 274 15.61 1.34 42.64
CA ILE A 274 14.14 1.22 42.71
C ILE A 274 13.58 1.26 41.27
N ALA A 275 12.84 0.20 40.92
CA ALA A 275 11.89 0.22 39.81
C ALA A 275 10.81 1.26 40.11
N ILE A 276 10.61 2.24 39.22
CA ILE A 276 9.50 3.18 39.33
C ILE A 276 8.46 2.84 38.27
N ASN A 277 7.47 2.08 38.73
CA ASN A 277 6.11 2.04 38.20
C ASN A 277 5.61 3.49 37.99
N ALA A 278 5.34 3.88 36.74
CA ALA A 278 4.65 5.12 36.42
C ALA A 278 3.13 4.89 36.26
N ASP A 279 2.55 4.04 37.12
CA ASP A 279 1.16 3.59 37.09
C ASP A 279 0.30 4.27 38.17
N GLN A 280 0.48 5.58 38.38
CA GLN A 280 -0.22 6.31 39.48
C GLN A 280 -0.92 7.60 39.06
N ASN A 281 -1.11 7.86 37.77
CA ASN A 281 -1.85 9.04 37.34
C ASN A 281 -2.87 8.78 36.22
N GLU A 282 -3.21 7.51 35.99
CA GLU A 282 -4.31 7.14 35.12
C GLU A 282 -5.61 7.02 35.92
N ILE A 283 -6.65 7.66 35.40
CA ILE A 283 -8.00 7.65 35.95
C ILE A 283 -8.95 7.16 34.86
N GLN A 284 -9.98 6.44 35.27
CA GLN A 284 -10.94 5.86 34.34
C GLN A 284 -12.13 6.81 34.14
N CYS A 285 -12.54 7.00 32.89
CA CYS A 285 -13.75 7.75 32.59
C CYS A 285 -14.98 6.98 33.05
N THR A 286 -15.82 7.63 33.86
CA THR A 286 -17.03 7.02 34.46
C THR A 286 -18.08 6.60 33.41
N TYR A 287 -18.11 7.26 32.24
CA TYR A 287 -19.10 6.99 31.20
C TYR A 287 -18.65 5.90 30.21
N CYS A 288 -17.43 5.99 29.67
CA CYS A 288 -16.96 5.10 28.60
C CYS A 288 -15.89 4.08 29.05
N GLY A 289 -15.39 4.17 30.29
CA GLY A 289 -14.39 3.25 30.83
C GLY A 289 -12.96 3.45 30.30
N LEU A 290 -12.70 4.50 29.50
CA LEU A 290 -11.38 4.82 28.95
C LEU A 290 -10.41 5.27 30.06
N HIS A 291 -9.17 4.77 30.05
CA HIS A 291 -8.11 5.22 30.93
C HIS A 291 -7.43 6.45 30.34
N LEU A 292 -7.30 7.53 31.12
CA LEU A 292 -6.68 8.77 30.69
C LEU A 292 -5.84 9.39 31.82
N PRO A 293 -4.78 10.13 31.47
CA PRO A 293 -3.97 10.84 32.46
C PRO A 293 -4.79 11.93 33.16
N LYS A 294 -4.62 12.05 34.48
CA LYS A 294 -5.38 12.95 35.36
C LYS A 294 -5.43 14.41 34.90
N GLU A 295 -4.36 14.88 34.27
CA GLU A 295 -4.22 16.24 33.73
C GLU A 295 -5.20 16.57 32.59
N LYS A 296 -5.71 15.55 31.88
CA LYS A 296 -6.60 15.73 30.73
C LYS A 296 -8.07 15.43 31.03
N ALA A 297 -8.39 15.02 32.26
CA ALA A 297 -9.77 14.69 32.59
C ALA A 297 -10.55 15.89 33.10
N VAL A 298 -11.82 15.94 32.69
CA VAL A 298 -12.80 16.85 33.25
C VAL A 298 -13.29 16.25 34.58
N LYS A 299 -13.07 16.93 35.70
CA LYS A 299 -13.48 16.49 37.05
C LYS A 299 -14.77 17.19 37.49
N ILE A 300 -15.78 16.43 37.92
CA ILE A 300 -17.00 16.93 38.57
C ILE A 300 -17.46 15.97 39.66
N ASN A 301 -17.82 16.49 40.85
CA ASN A 301 -18.34 15.71 41.99
C ASN A 301 -17.58 14.39 42.24
N ASP A 302 -16.26 14.49 42.22
CA ASP A 302 -15.31 13.38 42.41
C ASP A 302 -15.28 12.29 41.33
N GLN A 303 -15.95 12.51 40.20
CA GLN A 303 -15.92 11.68 39.01
C GLN A 303 -15.10 12.31 37.89
N TYR A 304 -14.54 11.46 37.03
CA TYR A 304 -13.66 11.87 35.94
C TYR A 304 -14.24 11.50 34.57
N PHE A 305 -14.08 12.40 33.60
CA PHE A 305 -14.57 12.24 32.23
C PHE A 305 -13.50 12.58 31.19
N CYS A 306 -13.51 11.87 30.06
CA CYS A 306 -12.55 12.09 28.97
C CYS A 306 -12.92 13.24 28.02
N SER A 307 -14.17 13.73 28.07
CA SER A 307 -14.64 14.87 27.30
C SER A 307 -15.84 15.55 27.98
N ASP A 308 -16.08 16.82 27.66
CA ASP A 308 -17.29 17.53 28.10
C ASP A 308 -18.58 16.89 27.57
N GLU A 309 -18.50 16.16 26.46
CA GLU A 309 -19.64 15.46 25.87
C GLU A 309 -20.06 14.25 26.71
N HIS A 310 -19.09 13.43 27.15
CA HIS A 310 -19.36 12.29 28.04
C HIS A 310 -19.85 12.74 29.43
N ARG A 311 -19.33 13.87 29.91
CA ARG A 311 -19.86 14.51 31.12
C ARG A 311 -21.34 14.87 30.96
N ARG A 312 -21.73 15.52 29.85
CA ARG A 312 -23.13 15.90 29.60
C ARG A 312 -24.05 14.68 29.47
N GLN A 313 -23.57 13.62 28.81
CA GLN A 313 -24.33 12.37 28.65
C GLN A 313 -24.54 11.66 30.00
N TYR A 314 -23.52 11.66 30.87
CA TYR A 314 -23.64 11.15 32.22
C TYR A 314 -24.65 11.97 33.05
N GLU A 315 -24.54 13.31 33.05
CA GLU A 315 -25.48 14.21 33.73
C GLU A 315 -26.93 14.01 33.26
N SER A 316 -27.16 13.77 31.95
CA SER A 316 -28.50 13.46 31.43
C SER A 316 -29.01 12.10 31.89
N SER A 317 -28.15 11.08 31.96
CA SER A 317 -28.53 9.73 32.39
C SER A 317 -28.86 9.62 33.88
N THR A 318 -28.35 10.53 34.70
CA THR A 318 -28.61 10.56 36.16
C THR A 318 -29.83 11.41 36.56
N ARG A 319 -30.48 12.08 35.59
CA ARG A 319 -31.68 12.90 35.82
C ARG A 319 -33.00 12.20 35.46
N GLU A 320 -32.94 11.01 34.87
CA GLU A 320 -34.07 10.08 34.70
C GLU A 320 -34.13 9.10 35.88
#